data_AF-A0A2N0BD45-F1
#
_entry.id   AF-A0A2N0BD45-F1
#
_cell.length_a   1.000
_cell.length_b   1.000
_cell.length_c   1.000
_cell.angle_alpha   90.00
_cell.angle_beta   90.00
_cell.angle_gamma   90.00
#
_symmetry.space_group_name_H-M   'P 1'
#
loop_
_entity.id
_entity.type
_entity.pdbx_description
1 polymer ?
#
loop_
_entity_poly.entity_id
_entity_poly.type
_entity_poly.pdbx_seq_one_letter_code
_entity_poly.pdbx_strand_id
1 'polypeptide(L)'
;MNLLYVLIQCGYGPRIVEMFPDLPEHFPYLFLFFGSDRVRGWIEGKINADTGELFPLLDIAFKSYNKKTPEDIRALASYGKKNPVFLDNLAACLNVYECHLYSNYRPGANWFFSEFSRFHYAKGAGLLDFFITRPEPIPSLATMKAETCLLYGITSASDAYENSLPYLYRTVMFHLAFSKAPSLPLWSEQPATIRKNPYKVNFKRIHGHAVKTIQKLNRIGFEI
;
A
#
# COMPACT_ATOMS: atom_id res chain seq x y z
N MET A 1 2.24 14.47 -6.91
CA MET A 1 3.59 14.07 -6.47
C MET A 1 4.74 14.84 -7.13
N ASN A 2 4.90 14.81 -8.46
CA ASN A 2 6.08 15.44 -9.11
C ASN A 2 6.21 16.94 -8.84
N LEU A 3 5.10 17.69 -8.94
CA LEU A 3 5.09 19.11 -8.61
C LEU A 3 5.48 19.36 -7.15
N LEU A 4 4.92 18.59 -6.21
CA LEU A 4 5.26 18.71 -4.78
C LEU A 4 6.75 18.47 -4.53
N TYR A 5 7.33 17.46 -5.20
CA TYR A 5 8.78 17.24 -5.15
C TYR A 5 9.55 18.48 -5.63
N VAL A 6 9.24 19.02 -6.82
CA VAL A 6 9.91 20.20 -7.37
C VAL A 6 9.78 21.40 -6.42
N LEU A 7 8.59 21.68 -5.90
CA LEU A 7 8.37 22.78 -4.97
C LEU A 7 9.22 22.63 -3.69
N ILE A 8 9.33 21.42 -3.14
CA ILE A 8 10.18 21.15 -1.98
C ILE A 8 11.66 21.35 -2.32
N GLN A 9 12.12 20.89 -3.48
CA GLN A 9 13.50 21.12 -3.93
C GLN A 9 13.79 22.61 -4.15
N CYS A 10 12.80 23.40 -4.56
CA CYS A 10 12.89 24.85 -4.68
C CYS A 10 12.74 25.61 -3.35
N GLY A 11 12.64 24.93 -2.21
CA GLY A 11 12.60 25.57 -0.89
C GLY A 11 11.22 26.00 -0.40
N TYR A 12 10.14 25.65 -1.11
CA TYR A 12 8.77 26.01 -0.71
C TYR A 12 8.19 25.11 0.40
N GLY A 13 8.94 24.12 0.88
CA GLY A 13 8.49 23.15 1.90
C GLY A 13 7.82 23.78 3.13
N PRO A 14 8.49 24.68 3.87
CA PRO A 14 7.92 25.32 5.05
C PRO A 14 6.60 26.07 4.76
N ARG A 15 6.55 26.80 3.64
CA ARG A 15 5.35 27.53 3.22
C ARG A 15 4.19 26.60 2.89
N ILE A 16 4.46 25.43 2.30
CA ILE A 16 3.41 24.43 2.04
C ILE A 16 2.88 23.85 3.35
N VAL A 17 3.74 23.63 4.35
CA VAL A 17 3.37 23.10 5.67
C VAL A 17 2.48 24.09 6.44
N GLU A 18 2.75 25.39 6.32
CA GLU A 18 1.90 26.45 6.87
C GLU A 18 0.48 26.44 6.29
N MET A 19 0.34 26.00 5.04
CA MET A 19 -0.96 25.90 4.35
C MET A 19 -1.76 24.64 4.69
N PHE A 20 -1.20 23.69 5.46
CA PHE A 20 -1.91 22.44 5.79
C PHE A 20 -3.33 22.63 6.35
N PRO A 21 -3.61 23.61 7.24
CA PRO A 21 -4.96 23.84 7.75
C PRO A 21 -5.99 24.20 6.65
N ASP A 22 -5.54 24.73 5.52
CA ASP A 22 -6.39 25.16 4.40
C ASP A 22 -6.46 24.11 3.28
N LEU A 23 -5.70 23.01 3.39
CA LEU A 23 -5.63 21.94 2.40
C LEU A 23 -6.48 20.74 2.82
N PRO A 24 -6.85 19.83 1.89
CA PRO A 24 -7.56 18.61 2.25
C PRO A 24 -6.80 17.80 3.32
N GLU A 25 -7.52 17.19 4.27
CA GLU A 25 -6.92 16.48 5.43
C GLU A 25 -5.91 15.38 5.04
N HIS A 26 -6.10 14.77 3.87
CA HIS A 26 -5.21 13.73 3.35
C HIS A 26 -3.94 14.29 2.69
N PHE A 27 -3.86 15.59 2.42
CA PHE A 27 -2.74 16.20 1.71
C PHE A 27 -1.41 16.07 2.46
N PRO A 28 -1.33 16.32 3.79
CA PRO A 28 -0.09 16.11 4.55
C PRO A 28 0.46 14.68 4.46
N TYR A 29 -0.39 13.68 4.20
CA TYR A 29 0.05 12.28 4.07
C TYR A 29 0.93 12.04 2.83
N LEU A 30 0.94 12.96 1.85
CA LEU A 30 1.89 12.91 0.73
C LEU A 30 3.35 12.97 1.18
N PHE A 31 3.61 13.61 2.32
CA PHE A 31 4.95 13.79 2.86
C PHE A 31 5.49 12.48 3.45
N LEU A 32 4.64 11.51 3.79
CA LEU A 32 5.04 10.17 4.22
C LEU A 32 5.82 9.41 3.13
N PHE A 33 5.67 9.83 1.88
CA PHE A 33 6.30 9.20 0.73
C PHE A 33 7.73 9.69 0.47
N PHE A 34 8.15 10.77 1.13
CA PHE A 34 9.52 11.27 1.03
C PHE A 34 10.46 10.45 1.91
N GLY A 35 11.62 10.12 1.36
CA GLY A 35 12.66 9.35 2.04
C GLY A 35 13.49 10.17 3.03
N SER A 36 13.46 11.51 2.91
CA SER A 36 14.21 12.45 3.73
C SER A 36 13.63 12.66 5.13
N ASP A 37 14.48 12.51 6.15
CA ASP A 37 14.14 12.80 7.55
C ASP A 37 13.76 14.27 7.76
N ARG A 38 14.34 15.20 6.97
CA ARG A 38 13.95 16.62 7.00
C ARG A 38 12.47 16.80 6.65
N VAL A 39 11.99 16.10 5.62
CA VAL A 39 10.60 16.19 5.17
C VAL A 39 9.67 15.48 6.15
N ARG A 40 10.11 14.36 6.74
CA ARG A 40 9.38 13.65 7.80
C ARG A 40 9.18 14.52 9.04
N GLY A 41 10.18 15.29 9.45
CA GLY A 41 10.07 16.21 10.58
C GLY A 41 9.00 17.30 10.39
N TRP A 42 8.66 17.66 9.15
CA TRP A 42 7.65 18.69 8.88
C TRP A 42 6.21 18.26 9.18
N ILE A 43 5.95 16.95 9.24
CA ILE A 43 4.60 16.41 9.47
C ILE A 43 4.39 15.90 10.90
N GLU A 44 5.40 15.99 11.76
CA GLU A 44 5.26 15.65 13.18
C GLU A 44 4.21 16.54 13.84
N GLY A 45 3.22 15.91 14.48
CA GLY A 45 2.08 16.61 15.09
C GLY A 45 1.13 17.30 14.09
N LYS A 46 1.29 17.08 12.78
CA LYS A 46 0.45 17.67 11.71
C LYS A 46 -0.45 16.64 11.02
N ILE A 47 -0.31 15.36 11.35
CA ILE A 47 -1.17 14.28 10.89
C ILE A 47 -1.82 13.58 12.07
N ASN A 48 -2.96 12.94 11.84
CA ASN A 48 -3.67 12.14 12.83
C ASN A 48 -3.01 10.76 13.01
N ALA A 49 -1.74 10.76 13.42
CA ALA A 49 -0.94 9.57 13.66
C ALA A 49 0.24 9.91 14.59
N ASP A 50 0.57 9.00 15.50
CA ASP A 50 1.85 9.04 16.21
C ASP A 50 2.99 8.73 15.22
N THR A 51 3.76 9.76 14.85
CA THR A 51 4.87 9.64 13.91
C THR A 51 6.03 8.81 14.43
N GLY A 52 6.21 8.74 15.76
CA GLY A 52 7.22 7.89 16.40
C GLY A 52 6.92 6.40 16.23
N GLU A 53 5.65 6.01 16.28
CA GLU A 53 5.20 4.64 15.94
C GLU A 53 5.12 4.42 14.42
N LEU A 54 4.63 5.42 13.67
CA LEU A 54 4.34 5.29 12.24
C LEU A 54 5.59 5.17 11.36
N PHE A 55 6.65 5.96 11.59
CA PHE A 55 7.81 5.96 10.69
C PHE A 55 8.54 4.61 10.64
N PRO A 56 8.80 3.91 11.76
CA PRO A 56 9.32 2.54 11.72
C PRO A 56 8.41 1.58 10.94
N LEU A 57 7.09 1.72 11.06
CA LEU A 57 6.12 0.91 10.32
C LEU A 57 6.15 1.22 8.83
N LEU A 58 6.31 2.49 8.43
CA LEU A 58 6.48 2.84 7.02
C LEU A 58 7.75 2.24 6.43
N ASP A 59 8.86 2.24 7.18
CA ASP A 59 10.10 1.59 6.76
C ASP A 59 9.89 0.08 6.53
N ILE A 60 9.08 -0.57 7.38
CA ILE A 60 8.63 -1.96 7.16
C ILE A 60 7.75 -2.07 5.92
N ALA A 61 6.76 -1.18 5.75
CA ALA A 61 5.83 -1.20 4.62
C ALA A 61 6.57 -1.11 3.28
N PHE A 62 7.64 -0.33 3.18
CA PHE A 62 8.46 -0.20 1.98
C PHE A 62 9.49 -1.34 1.77
N LYS A 63 9.61 -2.31 2.69
CA LYS A 63 10.40 -3.53 2.42
C LYS A 63 9.79 -4.30 1.25
N SER A 64 10.65 -4.94 0.46
CA SER A 64 10.21 -5.92 -0.54
C SER A 64 9.35 -7.01 0.13
N TYR A 65 8.33 -7.51 -0.56
CA TYR A 65 7.37 -8.49 0.02
C TYR A 65 8.04 -9.73 0.62
N ASN A 66 9.15 -10.17 0.04
CA ASN A 66 9.92 -11.35 0.47
C ASN A 66 10.87 -11.08 1.66
N LYS A 67 10.94 -9.83 2.12
CA LYS A 67 11.72 -9.39 3.28
C LYS A 67 10.84 -9.07 4.49
N LYS A 68 9.51 -9.07 4.33
CA LYS A 68 8.57 -8.87 5.43
C LYS A 68 8.31 -10.18 6.16
N THR A 69 8.44 -10.18 7.47
CA THR A 69 8.09 -11.32 8.32
C THR A 69 6.57 -11.36 8.57
N PRO A 70 6.01 -12.49 9.04
CA PRO A 70 4.64 -12.52 9.55
C PRO A 70 4.35 -11.42 10.59
N GLU A 71 5.29 -11.18 11.50
CA GLU A 71 5.18 -10.18 12.56
C GLU A 71 5.15 -8.75 11.99
N ASP A 72 5.95 -8.47 10.96
CA ASP A 72 5.90 -7.19 10.21
C ASP A 72 4.48 -6.96 9.65
N ILE A 73 3.87 -7.99 9.03
CA ILE A 73 2.51 -7.89 8.46
C ILE A 73 1.47 -7.69 9.57
N ARG A 74 1.60 -8.42 10.69
CA ARG A 74 0.71 -8.27 11.84
C ARG A 74 0.81 -6.87 12.42
N ALA A 75 2.01 -6.31 12.55
CA ALA A 75 2.22 -4.96 13.09
C ALA A 75 1.54 -3.89 12.21
N LEU A 76 1.72 -3.95 10.89
CA LEU A 76 1.08 -3.04 9.94
C LEU A 76 -0.45 -3.12 10.00
N ALA A 77 -1.00 -4.35 9.96
CA ALA A 77 -2.44 -4.58 10.05
C ALA A 77 -3.02 -4.09 11.39
N SER A 78 -2.29 -4.29 12.49
CA SER A 78 -2.68 -3.84 13.84
C SER A 78 -2.71 -2.32 13.94
N TYR A 79 -1.70 -1.65 13.39
CA TYR A 79 -1.65 -0.20 13.39
C TYR A 79 -2.83 0.39 12.62
N GLY A 80 -3.11 -0.12 11.42
CA GLY A 80 -4.27 0.31 10.64
C GLY A 80 -5.60 0.11 11.37
N LYS A 81 -5.78 -1.04 12.05
CA LYS A 81 -6.98 -1.31 12.87
C LYS A 81 -7.15 -0.32 14.02
N LYS A 82 -6.06 0.02 14.71
CA LYS A 82 -6.07 0.94 15.87
C LYS A 82 -6.24 2.40 15.48
N ASN A 83 -5.86 2.78 14.25
CA ASN A 83 -5.83 4.16 13.78
C ASN A 83 -6.74 4.38 12.56
N PRO A 84 -8.07 4.34 12.71
CA PRO A 84 -9.01 4.44 11.58
C PRO A 84 -8.92 5.78 10.84
N VAL A 85 -8.73 6.90 11.55
CA VAL A 85 -8.59 8.24 10.95
C VAL A 85 -7.32 8.34 10.09
N PHE A 86 -6.22 7.74 10.54
CA PHE A 86 -5.02 7.58 9.73
C PHE A 86 -5.31 6.76 8.48
N LEU A 87 -6.02 5.65 8.63
CA LEU A 87 -6.31 4.74 7.54
C LEU A 87 -7.20 5.39 6.47
N ASP A 88 -8.19 6.19 6.86
CA ASP A 88 -9.06 6.96 5.96
C ASP A 88 -8.28 8.02 5.19
N ASN A 89 -7.44 8.80 5.86
CA ASN A 89 -6.62 9.82 5.21
C ASN A 89 -5.54 9.20 4.30
N LEU A 90 -4.93 8.10 4.73
CA LEU A 90 -4.01 7.34 3.87
C LEU A 90 -4.77 6.79 2.64
N ALA A 91 -5.98 6.26 2.79
CA ALA A 91 -6.77 5.77 1.67
C ALA A 91 -7.07 6.88 0.66
N ALA A 92 -7.56 8.02 1.14
CA ALA A 92 -7.83 9.18 0.30
C ALA A 92 -6.57 9.62 -0.44
N CYS A 93 -5.43 9.72 0.25
CA CYS A 93 -4.14 10.02 -0.36
C CYS A 93 -3.74 8.99 -1.44
N LEU A 94 -3.85 7.70 -1.14
CA LEU A 94 -3.50 6.62 -2.06
C LEU A 94 -4.42 6.59 -3.30
N ASN A 95 -5.70 6.91 -3.16
CA ASN A 95 -6.67 6.93 -4.25
C ASN A 95 -6.54 8.17 -5.13
N VAL A 96 -6.29 9.35 -4.54
CA VAL A 96 -6.15 10.62 -5.29
C VAL A 96 -4.83 10.67 -6.06
N TYR A 97 -3.74 10.18 -5.46
CA TYR A 97 -2.39 10.30 -6.02
C TYR A 97 -1.80 8.98 -6.55
N GLU A 98 -2.58 7.89 -6.45
CA GLU A 98 -2.24 6.57 -6.99
C GLU A 98 -0.91 5.99 -6.48
N CYS A 99 -0.45 6.41 -5.29
CA CYS A 99 0.87 6.03 -4.76
C CYS A 99 1.00 4.52 -4.39
N HIS A 100 -0.11 3.77 -4.44
CA HIS A 100 -0.15 2.31 -4.26
C HIS A 100 -0.06 1.55 -5.59
N LEU A 101 -0.18 2.25 -6.72
CA LEU A 101 -0.06 1.70 -8.06
C LEU A 101 1.35 1.91 -8.60
N TYR A 102 1.82 0.94 -9.38
CA TYR A 102 3.16 0.99 -9.96
C TYR A 102 3.10 0.82 -11.47
N SER A 103 3.48 1.86 -12.21
CA SER A 103 3.63 1.82 -13.66
C SER A 103 5.02 2.31 -14.06
N ASN A 104 5.59 1.67 -15.08
CA ASN A 104 6.81 2.12 -15.75
C ASN A 104 6.51 2.85 -17.07
N TYR A 105 5.26 2.85 -17.52
CA TYR A 105 4.89 3.24 -18.89
C TYR A 105 3.80 4.32 -18.94
N ARG A 106 3.35 4.83 -17.78
CA ARG A 106 2.32 5.86 -17.69
C ARG A 106 2.81 7.11 -16.93
N PRO A 107 2.28 8.29 -17.26
CA PRO A 107 2.47 9.49 -16.44
C PRO A 107 1.97 9.22 -15.02
N GLY A 108 2.85 9.44 -14.03
CA GLY A 108 2.55 9.23 -12.62
C GLY A 108 3.62 9.88 -11.76
N ALA A 109 3.66 9.52 -10.47
CA ALA A 109 4.79 9.91 -9.64
C ALA A 109 6.09 9.35 -10.21
N ASN A 110 7.09 10.22 -10.35
CA ASN A 110 8.39 9.84 -10.87
C ASN A 110 9.18 9.17 -9.75
N TRP A 111 9.09 7.85 -9.68
CA TRP A 111 9.76 7.04 -8.67
C TRP A 111 11.29 7.09 -8.76
N PHE A 112 11.86 7.59 -9.86
CA PHE A 112 13.31 7.76 -10.03
C PHE A 112 13.89 8.96 -9.28
N PHE A 113 13.05 9.85 -8.74
CA PHE A 113 13.56 10.85 -7.80
C PHE A 113 14.13 10.14 -6.57
N SER A 114 15.31 10.58 -6.11
CA SER A 114 16.04 9.95 -5.00
C SER A 114 15.19 9.82 -3.74
N GLU A 115 14.40 10.85 -3.44
CA GLU A 115 13.42 10.91 -2.35
C GLU A 115 12.36 9.80 -2.41
N PHE A 116 12.05 9.27 -3.59
CA PHE A 116 11.03 8.24 -3.81
C PHE A 116 11.62 6.87 -4.13
N SER A 117 12.93 6.68 -3.94
CA SER A 117 13.62 5.41 -4.19
C SER A 117 13.03 4.21 -3.43
N ARG A 118 12.32 4.46 -2.32
CA ARG A 118 11.59 3.46 -1.54
C ARG A 118 10.37 2.88 -2.27
N PHE A 119 9.90 3.52 -3.35
CA PHE A 119 8.79 3.05 -4.20
C PHE A 119 9.25 2.18 -5.37
N HIS A 120 10.56 2.14 -5.67
CA HIS A 120 11.11 1.31 -6.75
C HIS A 120 10.62 -0.15 -6.66
N TYR A 121 10.38 -0.77 -7.81
CA TYR A 121 9.94 -2.16 -7.92
C TYR A 121 8.63 -2.45 -7.17
N ALA A 122 7.64 -1.54 -7.30
CA ALA A 122 6.31 -1.65 -6.70
C ALA A 122 6.29 -1.77 -5.16
N LYS A 123 7.33 -1.32 -4.47
CA LYS A 123 7.39 -1.34 -3.00
C LYS A 123 6.32 -0.46 -2.34
N GLY A 124 5.82 0.56 -3.04
CA GLY A 124 4.67 1.37 -2.59
C GLY A 124 3.40 0.57 -2.34
N ALA A 125 3.22 -0.56 -3.05
CA ALA A 125 2.10 -1.46 -2.81
C ALA A 125 2.15 -2.13 -1.41
N GLY A 126 3.29 -2.07 -0.72
CA GLY A 126 3.41 -2.49 0.66
C GLY A 126 2.61 -1.64 1.66
N LEU A 127 2.20 -0.42 1.28
CA LEU A 127 1.29 0.42 2.07
C LEU A 127 -0.11 -0.21 2.23
N LEU A 128 -0.48 -1.11 1.31
CA LEU A 128 -1.74 -1.85 1.38
C LEU A 128 -1.80 -2.79 2.61
N ASP A 129 -0.66 -3.13 3.22
CA ASP A 129 -0.61 -3.97 4.42
C ASP A 129 -1.27 -3.29 5.64
N PHE A 130 -1.38 -1.95 5.68
CA PHE A 130 -2.16 -1.23 6.71
C PHE A 130 -3.67 -1.48 6.58
N PHE A 131 -4.15 -1.84 5.39
CA PHE A 131 -5.57 -1.99 5.08
C PHE A 131 -6.07 -3.43 5.24
N ILE A 132 -5.25 -4.36 5.71
CA ILE A 132 -5.60 -5.79 5.83
C ILE A 132 -6.87 -5.99 6.68
N THR A 133 -7.08 -5.19 7.72
CA THR A 133 -8.25 -5.32 8.60
C THR A 133 -9.49 -4.61 8.07
N ARG A 134 -9.32 -3.62 7.19
CA ARG A 134 -10.39 -2.81 6.59
C ARG A 134 -10.01 -2.41 5.14
N PRO A 135 -10.16 -3.31 4.15
CA PRO A 135 -9.77 -3.06 2.77
C PRO A 135 -10.71 -2.10 2.01
N GLU A 136 -11.92 -1.87 2.52
CA GLU A 136 -13.01 -1.13 1.86
C GLU A 136 -12.64 0.30 1.40
N PRO A 137 -11.81 1.08 2.13
CA PRO A 137 -11.40 2.41 1.69
C PRO A 137 -10.58 2.44 0.39
N ILE A 138 -10.07 1.29 -0.07
CA ILE A 138 -9.36 1.16 -1.34
C ILE A 138 -10.33 0.50 -2.35
N PRO A 139 -10.88 1.24 -3.33
CA PRO A 139 -11.93 0.74 -4.22
C PRO A 139 -11.56 -0.53 -4.98
N SER A 140 -10.29 -0.67 -5.37
CA SER A 140 -9.78 -1.87 -6.04
C SER A 140 -9.87 -3.11 -5.16
N LEU A 141 -9.49 -3.00 -3.87
CA LEU A 141 -9.62 -4.09 -2.90
C LEU A 141 -11.08 -4.42 -2.60
N ALA A 142 -11.92 -3.38 -2.43
CA ALA A 142 -13.35 -3.54 -2.19
C ALA A 142 -14.04 -4.32 -3.32
N THR A 143 -13.77 -3.93 -4.58
CA THR A 143 -14.31 -4.58 -5.78
C THR A 143 -13.85 -6.03 -5.89
N MET A 144 -12.53 -6.27 -5.79
CA MET A 144 -11.96 -7.61 -5.86
C MET A 144 -12.58 -8.55 -4.81
N LYS A 145 -12.72 -8.07 -3.57
CA LYS A 145 -13.33 -8.82 -2.47
C LYS A 145 -14.82 -9.10 -2.73
N ALA A 146 -15.60 -8.10 -3.12
CA ALA A 146 -17.04 -8.23 -3.29
C ALA A 146 -17.43 -9.15 -4.45
N GLU A 147 -16.75 -9.00 -5.59
CA GLU A 147 -17.07 -9.74 -6.82
C GLU A 147 -16.28 -11.04 -6.96
N THR A 148 -15.34 -11.31 -6.05
CA THR A 148 -14.40 -12.44 -6.16
C THR A 148 -13.71 -12.47 -7.53
N CYS A 149 -13.20 -11.31 -7.94
CA CYS A 149 -12.68 -11.08 -9.27
C CYS A 149 -11.22 -10.59 -9.25
N LEU A 150 -10.61 -10.62 -10.44
CA LEU A 150 -9.33 -9.96 -10.70
C LEU A 150 -9.59 -8.70 -11.51
N LEU A 151 -8.85 -7.64 -11.21
CA LEU A 151 -8.85 -6.43 -12.00
C LEU A 151 -8.02 -6.68 -13.27
N TYR A 152 -8.65 -7.28 -14.29
CA TYR A 152 -8.03 -7.52 -15.60
C TYR A 152 -8.88 -6.90 -16.70
N GLY A 153 -8.24 -6.22 -17.66
CA GLY A 153 -8.91 -5.70 -18.86
C GLY A 153 -9.82 -4.48 -18.63
N ILE A 154 -9.76 -3.84 -17.45
CA ILE A 154 -10.52 -2.64 -17.14
C ILE A 154 -9.80 -1.43 -17.76
N THR A 155 -9.95 -1.26 -19.07
CA THR A 155 -9.54 -0.10 -19.89
C THR A 155 -8.01 0.16 -20.02
N SER A 156 -7.64 1.11 -20.88
CA SER A 156 -6.26 1.50 -21.22
C SER A 156 -5.38 1.94 -20.04
N ALA A 157 -5.89 2.02 -18.81
CA ALA A 157 -5.14 2.14 -17.55
C ALA A 157 -4.48 0.81 -17.07
N SER A 158 -4.46 -0.20 -17.96
CA SER A 158 -4.12 -1.61 -17.72
C SER A 158 -2.80 -1.90 -16.99
N ASP A 159 -1.70 -1.19 -17.27
CA ASP A 159 -0.37 -1.63 -16.83
C ASP A 159 -0.09 -1.35 -15.35
N ALA A 160 -0.58 -0.23 -14.80
CA ALA A 160 -0.41 0.11 -13.39
C ALA A 160 -1.09 -0.92 -12.48
N TYR A 161 -2.33 -1.28 -12.81
CA TYR A 161 -3.08 -2.31 -12.12
C TYR A 161 -2.52 -3.71 -12.38
N GLU A 162 -2.07 -4.03 -13.59
CA GLU A 162 -1.44 -5.32 -13.88
C GLU A 162 -0.16 -5.54 -13.04
N ASN A 163 0.68 -4.52 -12.92
CA ASN A 163 1.91 -4.58 -12.11
C ASN A 163 1.61 -4.66 -10.61
N SER A 164 0.55 -3.99 -10.15
CA SER A 164 0.14 -3.98 -8.74
C SER A 164 -0.79 -5.13 -8.35
N LEU A 165 -1.37 -5.86 -9.32
CA LEU A 165 -2.34 -6.94 -9.10
C LEU A 165 -1.86 -8.01 -8.09
N PRO A 166 -0.60 -8.50 -8.12
CA PRO A 166 -0.13 -9.45 -7.13
C PRO A 166 -0.22 -8.94 -5.68
N TYR A 167 -0.04 -7.63 -5.49
CA TYR A 167 -0.06 -7.00 -4.17
C TYR A 167 -1.49 -6.75 -3.70
N LEU A 168 -2.37 -6.26 -4.59
CA LEU A 168 -3.80 -6.13 -4.32
C LEU A 168 -4.41 -7.48 -3.93
N TYR A 169 -4.12 -8.53 -4.71
CA TYR A 169 -4.56 -9.90 -4.43
C TYR A 169 -4.04 -10.42 -3.09
N ARG A 170 -2.75 -10.20 -2.80
CA ARG A 170 -2.12 -10.55 -1.51
C ARG A 170 -2.82 -9.86 -0.33
N THR A 171 -3.18 -8.59 -0.44
CA THR A 171 -3.89 -7.86 0.61
C THR A 171 -5.28 -8.44 0.85
N VAL A 172 -6.04 -8.78 -0.20
CA VAL A 172 -7.33 -9.46 -0.05
C VAL A 172 -7.16 -10.82 0.63
N MET A 173 -6.17 -11.63 0.23
CA MET A 173 -5.90 -12.91 0.89
C MET A 173 -5.57 -12.75 2.38
N PHE A 174 -4.76 -11.77 2.75
CA PHE A 174 -4.47 -11.50 4.16
C PHE A 174 -5.71 -11.03 4.91
N HIS A 175 -6.54 -10.20 4.30
CA HIS A 175 -7.83 -9.81 4.90
C HIS A 175 -8.70 -11.03 5.17
N LEU A 176 -8.87 -11.92 4.19
CA LEU A 176 -9.68 -13.14 4.33
C LEU A 176 -9.11 -14.10 5.38
N ALA A 177 -7.78 -14.22 5.46
CA ALA A 177 -7.11 -14.99 6.51
C ALA A 177 -7.33 -14.37 7.89
N PHE A 178 -7.21 -13.06 8.01
CA PHE A 178 -7.44 -12.31 9.24
C PHE A 178 -8.89 -12.48 9.73
N SER A 179 -9.86 -12.30 8.84
CA SER A 179 -11.29 -12.40 9.16
C SER A 179 -11.80 -13.84 9.24
N LYS A 180 -10.92 -14.85 9.14
CA LYS A 180 -11.26 -16.28 9.06
C LYS A 180 -12.38 -16.56 8.04
N ALA A 181 -12.35 -15.87 6.90
CA ALA A 181 -13.39 -15.95 5.89
C ALA A 181 -13.40 -17.34 5.20
N PRO A 182 -14.57 -17.98 5.06
CA PRO A 182 -14.70 -19.27 4.37
C PRO A 182 -14.24 -19.26 2.91
N SER A 183 -14.17 -18.09 2.28
CA SER A 183 -13.71 -17.93 0.89
C SER A 183 -12.18 -17.98 0.74
N LEU A 184 -11.38 -17.95 1.81
CA LEU A 184 -9.92 -17.98 1.72
C LEU A 184 -9.34 -19.14 0.86
N PRO A 185 -9.85 -20.39 0.93
CA PRO A 185 -9.36 -21.49 0.09
C PRO A 185 -9.51 -21.18 -1.41
N LEU A 186 -10.65 -20.61 -1.82
CA LEU A 186 -10.88 -20.20 -3.20
C LEU A 186 -9.79 -19.25 -3.70
N TRP A 187 -9.45 -18.23 -2.90
CA TRP A 187 -8.39 -17.27 -3.22
C TRP A 187 -6.98 -17.89 -3.15
N SER A 188 -6.78 -18.91 -2.33
CA SER A 188 -5.47 -19.59 -2.23
C SER A 188 -5.20 -20.51 -3.44
N GLU A 189 -6.26 -21.07 -4.02
CA GLU A 189 -6.24 -22.04 -5.13
C GLU A 189 -6.47 -21.41 -6.51
N GLN A 190 -7.00 -20.18 -6.57
CA GLN A 190 -7.37 -19.46 -7.79
C GLN A 190 -6.25 -19.04 -8.81
N PRO A 191 -4.92 -19.21 -8.63
CA PRO A 191 -3.98 -18.80 -9.68
C PRO A 191 -4.09 -19.58 -11.00
N ALA A 192 -4.92 -20.62 -11.06
CA ALA A 192 -5.08 -21.48 -12.24
C ALA A 192 -5.71 -20.76 -13.45
N THR A 193 -6.53 -19.73 -13.25
CA THR A 193 -7.20 -18.97 -14.33
C THR A 193 -6.35 -17.80 -14.86
N ILE A 194 -5.34 -17.36 -14.11
CA ILE A 194 -4.39 -16.26 -14.46
C ILE A 194 -3.34 -16.71 -15.51
N ARG A 195 -3.51 -17.90 -16.09
CA ARG A 195 -2.52 -18.55 -16.96
C ARG A 195 -2.10 -17.73 -18.19
N LYS A 196 -2.87 -16.71 -18.59
CA LYS A 196 -2.63 -15.83 -19.76
C LYS A 196 -2.03 -14.43 -19.44
N ASN A 197 -1.59 -14.14 -18.22
CA ASN A 197 -1.01 -12.83 -17.87
C ASN A 197 0.52 -12.80 -18.15
N PRO A 198 1.09 -11.79 -18.86
CA PRO A 198 2.54 -11.64 -19.07
C PRO A 198 3.35 -11.49 -17.77
N TYR A 199 2.74 -11.05 -16.67
CA TYR A 199 3.35 -10.90 -15.33
C TYR A 199 3.20 -12.13 -14.43
N LYS A 200 2.79 -13.28 -14.99
CA LYS A 200 2.54 -14.55 -14.29
C LYS A 200 3.68 -15.00 -13.37
N VAL A 201 4.94 -14.73 -13.71
CA VAL A 201 6.09 -15.12 -12.88
C VAL A 201 6.10 -14.32 -11.57
N ASN A 202 5.94 -13.00 -11.63
CA ASN A 202 5.93 -12.17 -10.43
C ASN A 202 4.70 -12.46 -9.57
N PHE A 203 3.53 -12.60 -10.20
CA PHE A 203 2.30 -12.98 -9.51
C PHE A 203 2.46 -14.28 -8.73
N LYS A 204 2.97 -15.35 -9.38
CA LYS A 204 3.19 -16.65 -8.72
C LYS A 204 4.12 -16.56 -7.52
N ARG A 205 5.19 -15.75 -7.61
CA ARG A 205 6.16 -15.58 -6.51
C ARG A 205 5.52 -14.89 -5.31
N ILE A 206 4.81 -13.78 -5.54
CA ILE A 206 4.13 -13.01 -4.49
C ILE A 206 3.00 -13.84 -3.87
N HIS A 207 2.18 -14.50 -4.68
CA HIS A 207 1.12 -15.42 -4.24
C HIS A 207 1.67 -16.55 -3.38
N GLY A 208 2.68 -17.27 -3.88
CA GLY A 208 3.29 -18.37 -3.12
C GLY A 208 3.91 -17.92 -1.81
N HIS A 209 4.45 -16.69 -1.75
CA HIS A 209 4.90 -16.09 -0.50
C HIS A 209 3.72 -15.78 0.43
N ALA A 210 2.65 -15.18 -0.07
CA ALA A 210 1.45 -14.84 0.71
C ALA A 210 0.84 -16.09 1.37
N VAL A 211 0.66 -17.20 0.62
CA VAL A 211 0.17 -18.47 1.16
C VAL A 211 1.04 -18.97 2.31
N LYS A 212 2.38 -18.97 2.12
CA LYS A 212 3.32 -19.39 3.18
C LYS A 212 3.25 -18.47 4.40
N THR A 213 3.10 -17.16 4.20
CA THR A 213 2.96 -16.20 5.29
C THR A 213 1.66 -16.44 6.06
N ILE A 214 0.53 -16.66 5.38
CA ILE A 214 -0.77 -16.99 6.02
C ILE A 214 -0.65 -18.26 6.87
N GLN A 215 -0.03 -19.31 6.34
CA GLN A 215 0.20 -20.54 7.10
C GLN A 215 1.01 -20.30 8.39
N LYS A 216 2.03 -19.44 8.33
CA LYS A 216 2.83 -19.05 9.50
C LYS A 216 2.02 -18.22 10.48
N LEU A 217 1.28 -17.22 9.99
CA LEU A 217 0.40 -16.37 10.78
C LEU A 217 -0.63 -17.20 11.56
N ASN A 218 -1.28 -18.17 10.91
CA ASN A 218 -2.23 -19.07 11.55
C ASN A 218 -1.60 -19.91 12.67
N ARG A 219 -0.33 -20.31 12.53
CA ARG A 219 0.39 -21.08 13.57
C ARG A 219 0.74 -20.25 14.80
N ILE A 220 0.96 -18.94 14.65
CA ILE A 220 1.37 -18.04 15.74
C ILE A 220 0.18 -17.27 16.36
N GLY A 221 -1.06 -17.64 16.03
CA GLY A 221 -2.26 -16.97 16.53
C GLY A 221 -2.44 -15.57 15.92
N PHE A 222 -2.84 -15.54 14.66
CA PHE A 222 -3.17 -14.29 13.93
C PHE A 222 -4.51 -13.72 14.37
N GLU A 223 -4.56 -13.29 15.62
CA GLU A 223 -5.67 -12.54 16.20
C GLU A 223 -5.12 -11.16 16.59
N ILE A 224 -5.73 -10.10 16.06
CA ILE A 224 -5.43 -8.69 16.35
C ILE A 224 -6.74 -8.08 16.84
#